data_AF-A0A317N1E1-F1
#
_entry.id   AF-A0A317N1E1-F1
#
_cell.length_a   1.000
_cell.length_b   1.000
_cell.length_c   1.000
_cell.angle_alpha   90.00
_cell.angle_beta   90.00
_cell.angle_gamma   90.00
#
_symmetry.space_group_name_H-M   'P 1'
#
loop_
_entity.id
_entity.type
_entity.pdbx_description
1 polymer ?
#
loop_
_entity_poly.entity_id
_entity_poly.type
_entity_poly.pdbx_seq_one_letter_code
_entity_poly.pdbx_strand_id
1 'polypeptide(L)'
;MTRFDDLSALFINCTLKRSPEPSNTQGLIDVSAGIMARNGVRVSHLRAVDHDIATGVWPDMTEHGWATDEWPALQEQVMAADILVLAGPIWLGDNSSVTKRVIERLYGNSSILNEHGQYAYYGRVGGCLITGNEDGVKHCAMNILYSLQHLGYTIPPQADAGWIGEAGPGPSYLDPGSGGPENDFTNRNTTFMTWNLMHLARALKDNDGIPAHGNQRSEWDAGCRFDFENPEYR
;
A
#
# COMPACT_ATOMS: atom_id res chain seq x y z
N MET A 1 -22.66 -16.40 -2.69
CA MET A 1 -22.30 -14.99 -2.45
C MET A 1 -20.82 -14.97 -2.10
N THR A 2 -20.02 -14.11 -2.74
CA THR A 2 -18.58 -14.02 -2.49
C THR A 2 -18.31 -13.66 -1.02
N ARG A 3 -17.38 -14.36 -0.37
CA ARG A 3 -16.98 -14.10 1.03
C ARG A 3 -15.57 -13.51 1.09
N PHE A 4 -15.33 -12.68 2.09
CA PHE A 4 -14.05 -12.02 2.34
C PHE A 4 -13.55 -12.24 3.78
N ASP A 5 -14.13 -13.21 4.49
CA ASP A 5 -13.88 -13.50 5.91
C ASP A 5 -12.51 -14.13 6.20
N ASP A 6 -11.84 -14.61 5.17
CA ASP A 6 -10.46 -15.11 5.16
C ASP A 6 -9.46 -14.09 4.58
N LEU A 7 -9.89 -12.87 4.22
CA LEU A 7 -8.99 -11.82 3.77
C LEU A 7 -8.46 -10.96 4.93
N SER A 8 -7.23 -10.49 4.79
CA SER A 8 -6.59 -9.50 5.67
C SER A 8 -6.22 -8.22 4.92
N ALA A 9 -6.37 -7.07 5.58
CA ALA A 9 -5.96 -5.77 5.06
C ALA A 9 -5.13 -5.00 6.09
N LEU A 10 -4.04 -4.39 5.63
CA LEU A 10 -3.21 -3.49 6.41
C LEU A 10 -3.28 -2.08 5.85
N PHE A 11 -3.61 -1.11 6.70
CA PHE A 11 -3.52 0.31 6.39
C PHE A 11 -2.30 0.91 7.08
N ILE A 12 -1.39 1.49 6.30
CA ILE A 12 -0.25 2.24 6.85
C ILE A 12 -0.54 3.74 6.72
N ASN A 13 -0.80 4.38 7.86
CA ASN A 13 -0.99 5.82 7.97
C ASN A 13 0.37 6.53 8.08
N CYS A 14 0.74 7.21 7.02
CA CYS A 14 1.98 7.95 6.82
C CYS A 14 1.84 9.45 7.14
N THR A 15 0.95 9.79 8.07
CA THR A 15 0.91 11.13 8.66
C THR A 15 2.23 11.50 9.32
N LEU A 16 2.49 12.81 9.44
CA LEU A 16 3.63 13.33 10.19
C LEU A 16 3.32 13.48 11.70
N LYS A 17 2.06 13.28 12.10
CA LYS A 17 1.55 13.52 13.45
C LYS A 17 1.59 12.24 14.29
N ARG A 18 2.34 12.26 15.39
CA ARG A 18 2.43 11.12 16.33
C ARG A 18 1.10 10.88 17.04
N SER A 19 0.81 9.63 17.37
CA SER A 19 -0.33 9.31 18.23
C SER A 19 -0.19 9.94 19.62
N PRO A 20 -1.29 10.39 20.26
CA PRO A 20 -2.68 10.27 19.83
C PRO A 20 -3.21 11.47 19.00
N GLU A 21 -2.34 12.28 18.40
CA GLU A 21 -2.80 13.45 17.65
C GLU A 21 -3.73 13.05 16.48
N PRO A 22 -4.85 13.76 16.27
CA PRO A 22 -5.74 13.51 15.16
C PRO A 22 -5.02 13.61 13.81
N SER A 23 -5.21 12.58 12.98
CA SER A 23 -4.73 12.53 11.60
C SER A 23 -5.92 12.61 10.66
N ASN A 24 -5.95 13.63 9.81
CA ASN A 24 -6.96 13.79 8.77
C ASN A 24 -7.03 12.57 7.83
N THR A 25 -5.87 12.01 7.50
CA THR A 25 -5.74 10.78 6.72
C THR A 25 -6.39 9.59 7.43
N GLN A 26 -6.35 9.53 8.77
CA GLN A 26 -7.00 8.46 9.53
C GLN A 26 -8.52 8.45 9.29
N GLY A 27 -9.15 9.63 9.22
CA GLY A 27 -10.58 9.72 8.95
C GLY A 27 -10.98 9.06 7.63
N LEU A 28 -10.17 9.20 6.59
CA LEU A 28 -10.42 8.56 5.29
C LEU A 28 -10.08 7.05 5.31
N ILE A 29 -9.03 6.66 6.04
CA ILE A 29 -8.72 5.25 6.31
C ILE A 29 -9.90 4.55 6.98
N ASP A 30 -10.50 5.18 7.99
CA ASP A 30 -11.59 4.59 8.79
C ASP A 30 -12.85 4.31 7.93
N VAL A 31 -13.09 5.12 6.89
CA VAL A 31 -14.17 4.87 5.91
C VAL A 31 -13.90 3.56 5.15
N SER A 32 -12.72 3.43 4.55
CA SER A 32 -12.33 2.23 3.78
C SER A 32 -12.25 0.99 4.66
N ALA A 33 -11.54 1.09 5.79
CA ALA A 33 -11.41 0.03 6.79
C ALA A 33 -12.77 -0.43 7.32
N GLY A 34 -13.69 0.51 7.58
CA GLY A 34 -15.05 0.20 8.01
C GLY A 34 -15.86 -0.57 6.98
N ILE A 35 -15.70 -0.26 5.68
CA ILE A 35 -16.33 -1.03 4.59
C ILE A 35 -15.77 -2.45 4.55
N MET A 36 -14.44 -2.60 4.60
CA MET A 36 -13.77 -3.91 4.61
C MET A 36 -14.22 -4.77 5.79
N ALA A 37 -14.19 -4.23 7.01
CA ALA A 37 -14.57 -4.93 8.23
C ALA A 37 -16.04 -5.37 8.23
N ARG A 38 -16.96 -4.51 7.76
CA ARG A 38 -18.40 -4.87 7.62
C ARG A 38 -18.65 -6.03 6.66
N ASN A 39 -17.72 -6.29 5.74
CA ASN A 39 -17.80 -7.38 4.77
C ASN A 39 -16.93 -8.59 5.16
N GLY A 40 -16.38 -8.62 6.38
CA GLY A 40 -15.67 -9.77 6.96
C GLY A 40 -14.15 -9.72 6.90
N VAL A 41 -13.55 -8.76 6.19
CA VAL A 41 -12.10 -8.64 6.09
C VAL A 41 -11.51 -8.31 7.47
N ARG A 42 -10.44 -9.01 7.86
CA ARG A 42 -9.65 -8.64 9.05
C ARG A 42 -8.80 -7.41 8.75
N VAL A 43 -9.05 -6.30 9.44
CA VAL A 43 -8.34 -5.04 9.22
C VAL A 43 -7.37 -4.74 10.36
N SER A 44 -6.14 -4.37 10.01
CA SER A 44 -5.11 -3.86 10.90
C SER A 44 -4.66 -2.47 10.48
N HIS A 45 -4.21 -1.66 11.44
CA HIS A 45 -3.71 -0.31 11.22
C HIS A 45 -2.31 -0.14 11.79
N LEU A 46 -1.47 0.57 11.05
CA LEU A 46 -0.11 0.95 11.44
C LEU A 46 0.05 2.45 11.24
N ARG A 47 0.50 3.22 12.24
CA ARG A 47 0.87 4.62 12.05
C ARG A 47 2.39 4.73 11.99
N ALA A 48 2.93 4.91 10.80
CA ALA A 48 4.37 4.76 10.55
C ALA A 48 5.26 5.75 11.32
N VAL A 49 4.74 6.91 11.72
CA VAL A 49 5.50 7.90 12.52
C VAL A 49 5.63 7.52 14.00
N ASP A 50 4.86 6.53 14.47
CA ASP A 50 4.94 6.02 15.85
C ASP A 50 6.02 4.95 16.03
N HIS A 51 6.59 4.46 14.93
CA HIS A 51 7.63 3.42 14.92
C HIS A 51 8.98 3.99 14.51
N ASP A 52 10.03 3.47 15.13
CA ASP A 52 11.41 3.77 14.76
C ASP A 52 11.82 3.00 13.50
N ILE A 53 11.41 3.53 12.36
CA ILE A 53 11.72 3.01 11.03
C ILE A 53 13.00 3.70 10.55
N ALA A 54 14.09 2.94 10.45
CA ALA A 54 15.35 3.40 9.89
C ALA A 54 15.20 3.82 8.42
N THR A 55 16.05 4.71 7.92
CA THR A 55 16.09 5.04 6.47
C THR A 55 17.02 4.07 5.74
N GLY A 56 16.57 3.50 4.63
CA GLY A 56 17.41 2.66 3.76
C GLY A 56 16.62 1.58 3.03
N VAL A 57 17.32 0.69 2.33
CA VAL A 57 16.73 -0.29 1.40
C VAL A 57 17.24 -1.72 1.65
N TRP A 58 17.47 -2.08 2.92
CA TRP A 58 17.78 -3.45 3.33
C TRP A 58 16.69 -4.03 4.25
N PRO A 59 16.47 -5.34 4.34
CA PRO A 59 15.43 -5.91 5.20
C PRO A 59 15.51 -5.44 6.66
N ASP A 60 16.73 -5.39 7.21
CA ASP A 60 17.04 -4.88 8.55
C ASP A 60 18.20 -3.88 8.47
N MET A 61 17.94 -2.61 8.78
CA MET A 61 18.98 -1.58 8.73
C MET A 61 19.95 -1.61 9.92
N THR A 62 19.68 -2.38 10.97
CA THR A 62 20.62 -2.55 12.09
C THR A 62 21.89 -3.26 11.66
N GLU A 63 21.79 -4.13 10.64
CA GLU A 63 22.93 -4.76 9.96
C GLU A 63 23.73 -3.75 9.09
N HIS A 64 23.19 -2.55 8.89
CA HIS A 64 23.73 -1.50 8.02
C HIS A 64 23.97 -0.18 8.77
N GLY A 65 24.30 -0.26 10.06
CA GLY A 65 24.82 0.87 10.84
C GLY A 65 23.76 1.71 11.55
N TRP A 66 22.48 1.33 11.50
CA TRP A 66 21.47 1.90 12.37
C TRP A 66 21.48 1.22 13.75
N ALA A 67 21.22 1.99 14.81
CA ALA A 67 21.16 1.42 16.16
C ALA A 67 19.88 0.60 16.41
N THR A 68 18.81 0.97 15.72
CA THR A 68 17.45 0.44 15.88
C THR A 68 16.74 0.46 14.52
N ASP A 69 15.91 -0.54 14.26
CA ASP A 69 14.98 -0.58 13.14
C ASP A 69 13.80 -1.49 13.51
N GLU A 70 12.60 -0.92 13.61
CA GLU A 70 11.39 -1.70 13.83
C GLU A 70 10.84 -2.34 12.55
N TRP A 71 11.39 -1.97 11.38
CA TRP A 71 10.88 -2.43 10.09
C TRP A 71 10.77 -3.96 9.93
N PRO A 72 11.72 -4.80 10.38
CA PRO A 72 11.59 -6.25 10.22
C PRO A 72 10.28 -6.82 10.77
N ALA A 73 9.85 -6.39 11.97
CA ALA A 73 8.58 -6.83 12.56
C ALA A 73 7.35 -6.23 11.85
N LEU A 74 7.47 -5.01 11.31
CA LEU A 74 6.40 -4.39 10.52
C LEU A 74 6.25 -5.07 9.15
N GLN A 75 7.37 -5.52 8.57
CA GLN A 75 7.39 -6.24 7.31
C GLN A 75 6.62 -7.57 7.43
N GLU A 76 6.70 -8.28 8.56
CA GLU A 76 5.88 -9.47 8.79
C GLU A 76 4.37 -9.18 8.67
N GLN A 77 3.92 -8.05 9.22
CA GLN A 77 2.53 -7.62 9.11
C GLN A 77 2.14 -7.25 7.68
N VAL A 78 3.05 -6.60 6.94
CA VAL A 78 2.88 -6.31 5.50
C VAL A 78 2.71 -7.61 4.73
N MET A 79 3.57 -8.59 4.96
CA MET A 79 3.54 -9.87 4.24
C MET A 79 2.33 -10.74 4.59
N ALA A 80 1.79 -10.60 5.81
CA ALA A 80 0.58 -11.29 6.25
C ALA A 80 -0.73 -10.68 5.72
N ALA A 81 -0.68 -9.50 5.10
CA ALA A 81 -1.84 -8.83 4.53
C ALA A 81 -2.09 -9.26 3.08
N ASP A 82 -3.33 -9.64 2.73
CA ASP A 82 -3.74 -9.82 1.32
C ASP A 82 -3.86 -8.46 0.60
N ILE A 83 -4.20 -7.40 1.36
CA ILE A 83 -4.40 -6.04 0.85
C ILE A 83 -3.51 -5.06 1.64
N LEU A 84 -2.72 -4.26 0.94
CA LEU A 84 -1.97 -3.14 1.52
C LEU A 84 -2.50 -1.80 1.00
N VAL A 85 -2.87 -0.90 1.92
CA VAL A 85 -3.23 0.48 1.60
C VAL A 85 -2.25 1.44 2.25
N LEU A 86 -1.47 2.15 1.43
CA LEU A 86 -0.63 3.25 1.91
C LEU A 86 -1.43 4.54 1.90
N ALA A 87 -1.50 5.20 3.06
CA ALA A 87 -2.33 6.38 3.23
C ALA A 87 -1.50 7.53 3.79
N GLY A 88 -1.53 8.72 3.16
CA GLY A 88 -0.69 9.82 3.62
C GLY A 88 -1.22 11.21 3.27
N PRO A 89 -0.68 12.25 3.93
CA PRO A 89 -0.96 13.63 3.59
C PRO A 89 -0.15 14.12 2.39
N ILE A 90 -0.67 15.11 1.69
CA ILE A 90 0.04 15.88 0.66
C ILE A 90 0.83 17.01 1.32
N TRP A 91 2.08 17.18 0.92
CA TRP A 91 2.89 18.34 1.26
C TRP A 91 3.58 18.88 0.02
N LEU A 92 3.33 20.15 -0.31
CA LEU A 92 3.90 20.82 -1.49
C LEU A 92 3.68 20.03 -2.80
N GLY A 93 2.48 19.46 -2.96
CA GLY A 93 2.10 18.67 -4.14
C GLY A 93 2.68 17.25 -4.19
N ASP A 94 3.37 16.79 -3.14
CA ASP A 94 4.04 15.49 -3.11
C ASP A 94 3.71 14.70 -1.83
N ASN A 95 4.07 13.42 -1.84
CA ASN A 95 3.94 12.51 -0.72
C ASN A 95 4.76 12.97 0.49
N SER A 96 4.22 12.76 1.69
CA SER A 96 4.93 13.00 2.94
C SER A 96 6.27 12.25 3.00
N SER A 97 7.24 12.77 3.74
CA SER A 97 8.53 12.09 3.96
C SER A 97 8.35 10.73 4.61
N VAL A 98 7.33 10.55 5.45
CA VAL A 98 7.00 9.25 6.06
C VAL A 98 6.50 8.27 5.01
N THR A 99 5.66 8.69 4.05
CA THR A 99 5.22 7.83 2.94
C THR A 99 6.41 7.38 2.11
N LYS A 100 7.32 8.29 1.77
CA LYS A 100 8.53 7.97 0.99
C LYS A 100 9.42 6.97 1.72
N ARG A 101 9.66 7.18 3.03
CA ARG A 101 10.41 6.23 3.87
C ARG A 101 9.76 4.85 3.88
N VAL A 102 8.44 4.74 4.07
CA VAL A 102 7.74 3.45 4.04
C VAL A 102 7.93 2.74 2.69
N ILE A 103 7.85 3.46 1.57
CA ILE A 103 8.10 2.89 0.23
C ILE A 103 9.53 2.39 0.08
N GLU A 104 10.52 3.16 0.54
CA GLU A 104 11.94 2.73 0.54
C GLU A 104 12.14 1.45 1.36
N ARG A 105 11.48 1.33 2.51
CA ARG A 105 11.57 0.14 3.36
C ARG A 105 10.84 -1.08 2.78
N LEU A 106 9.71 -0.89 2.12
CA LEU A 106 9.08 -1.94 1.32
C LEU A 106 10.02 -2.42 0.21
N TYR A 107 10.70 -1.50 -0.47
CA TYR A 107 11.69 -1.83 -1.49
C TYR A 107 12.92 -2.57 -0.93
N GLY A 108 13.23 -2.40 0.35
CA GLY A 108 14.33 -3.14 0.99
C GLY A 108 14.17 -4.66 1.01
N ASN A 109 12.96 -5.16 0.74
CA ASN A 109 12.67 -6.60 0.64
C ASN A 109 12.46 -7.06 -0.82
N SER A 110 12.77 -6.23 -1.81
CA SER A 110 12.50 -6.49 -3.24
C SER A 110 13.29 -7.65 -3.84
N SER A 111 14.36 -8.12 -3.19
CA SER A 111 15.14 -9.29 -3.62
C SER A 111 14.58 -10.62 -3.09
N ILE A 112 13.67 -10.57 -2.11
CA ILE A 112 13.11 -11.78 -1.48
C ILE A 112 12.11 -12.42 -2.45
N LEU A 113 12.13 -13.75 -2.50
CA LEU A 113 11.21 -14.54 -3.32
C LEU A 113 10.16 -15.25 -2.45
N ASN A 114 8.95 -15.46 -3.00
CA ASN A 114 7.93 -16.33 -2.43
C ASN A 114 8.24 -17.81 -2.72
N GLU A 115 7.41 -18.72 -2.19
CA GLU A 115 7.54 -20.18 -2.37
C GLU A 115 7.43 -20.64 -3.84
N HIS A 116 6.84 -19.82 -4.72
CA HIS A 116 6.75 -20.09 -6.15
C HIS A 116 7.97 -19.59 -6.92
N GLY A 117 8.93 -18.91 -6.29
CA GLY A 117 10.10 -18.32 -6.95
C GLY A 117 9.85 -16.96 -7.59
N GLN A 118 8.68 -16.34 -7.37
CA GLN A 118 8.35 -14.97 -7.77
C GLN A 118 8.82 -13.98 -6.69
N TYR A 119 8.84 -12.68 -6.98
CA TYR A 119 9.12 -11.67 -5.95
C TYR A 119 8.10 -11.72 -4.81
N ALA A 120 8.56 -11.45 -3.58
CA ALA A 120 7.82 -11.74 -2.35
C ALA A 120 6.39 -11.19 -2.31
N TYR A 121 6.17 -9.99 -2.87
CA TYR A 121 4.88 -9.30 -2.81
C TYR A 121 3.82 -9.83 -3.79
N TYR A 122 4.17 -10.74 -4.71
CA TYR A 122 3.23 -11.35 -5.63
C TYR A 122 2.04 -11.99 -4.90
N GLY A 123 0.87 -11.98 -5.56
CA GLY A 123 -0.38 -12.51 -4.99
C GLY A 123 -1.13 -11.54 -4.06
N ARG A 124 -0.62 -10.32 -3.85
CA ARG A 124 -1.26 -9.30 -3.00
C ARG A 124 -1.79 -8.12 -3.81
N VAL A 125 -2.69 -7.35 -3.18
CA VAL A 125 -3.35 -6.20 -3.81
C VAL A 125 -2.96 -4.88 -3.12
N GLY A 126 -2.67 -3.86 -3.92
CA GLY A 126 -2.23 -2.55 -3.45
C GLY A 126 -3.22 -1.43 -3.77
N GLY A 127 -3.34 -0.46 -2.85
CA GLY A 127 -4.11 0.77 -3.06
C GLY A 127 -3.57 1.94 -2.25
N CYS A 128 -4.15 3.12 -2.41
CA CYS A 128 -3.74 4.29 -1.64
C CYS A 128 -4.88 5.27 -1.28
N LEU A 129 -4.67 5.99 -0.19
CA LEU A 129 -5.59 7.02 0.30
C LEU A 129 -4.82 8.32 0.56
N ILE A 130 -5.27 9.42 -0.02
CA ILE A 130 -4.55 10.70 0.07
C ILE A 130 -5.45 11.80 0.61
N THR A 131 -4.95 12.59 1.55
CA THR A 131 -5.63 13.79 2.05
C THR A 131 -4.73 15.01 1.92
N GLY A 132 -5.26 16.15 1.51
CA GLY A 132 -4.52 17.43 1.52
C GLY A 132 -5.48 18.60 1.74
N ASN A 133 -4.94 19.77 2.07
CA ASN A 133 -5.74 21.00 2.05
C ASN A 133 -5.99 21.47 0.62
N GLU A 134 -5.04 21.22 -0.28
CA GLU A 134 -5.09 21.60 -1.69
C GLU A 134 -4.35 20.56 -2.57
N ASP A 135 -4.28 20.85 -3.88
CA ASP A 135 -3.86 19.99 -5.00
C ASP A 135 -2.73 18.96 -4.74
N GLY A 136 -2.80 17.81 -5.43
CA GLY A 136 -1.72 16.81 -5.44
C GLY A 136 -2.15 15.34 -5.35
N VAL A 137 -3.44 15.02 -5.18
CA VAL A 137 -3.93 13.63 -4.96
C VAL A 137 -3.46 12.68 -6.05
N LYS A 138 -3.69 13.02 -7.32
CA LYS A 138 -3.34 12.15 -8.45
C LYS A 138 -1.82 12.00 -8.62
N HIS A 139 -1.06 13.07 -8.35
CA HIS A 139 0.39 13.03 -8.42
C HIS A 139 0.97 12.10 -7.34
N CYS A 140 0.48 12.22 -6.10
CA CYS A 140 0.85 11.35 -5.00
C CYS A 140 0.46 9.89 -5.27
N ALA A 141 -0.78 9.66 -5.73
CA ALA A 141 -1.29 8.34 -6.09
C ALA A 141 -0.45 7.66 -7.17
N MET A 142 -0.08 8.40 -8.23
CA MET A 142 0.77 7.89 -9.31
C MET A 142 2.07 7.28 -8.76
N ASN A 143 2.76 7.99 -7.85
CA ASN A 143 4.00 7.51 -7.25
C ASN A 143 3.77 6.27 -6.37
N ILE A 144 2.77 6.30 -5.48
CA ILE A 144 2.48 5.18 -4.57
C ILE A 144 2.09 3.91 -5.36
N LEU A 145 1.14 4.04 -6.28
CA LEU A 145 0.60 2.91 -7.03
C LEU A 145 1.66 2.31 -7.95
N TYR A 146 2.48 3.13 -8.61
CA TYR A 146 3.62 2.65 -9.38
C TYR A 146 4.61 1.89 -8.50
N SER A 147 4.98 2.43 -7.33
CA SER A 147 5.90 1.76 -6.41
C SER A 147 5.36 0.40 -5.95
N LEU A 148 4.09 0.32 -5.53
CA LEU A 148 3.48 -0.95 -5.13
C LEU A 148 3.43 -1.95 -6.29
N GLN A 149 3.05 -1.49 -7.49
CA GLN A 149 3.03 -2.31 -8.70
C GLN A 149 4.42 -2.85 -9.05
N HIS A 150 5.45 -2.01 -8.93
CA HIS A 150 6.83 -2.38 -9.23
C HIS A 150 7.37 -3.44 -8.27
N LEU A 151 6.94 -3.41 -7.00
CA LEU A 151 7.30 -4.41 -5.99
C LEU A 151 6.66 -5.78 -6.24
N GLY A 152 5.51 -5.82 -6.92
CA GLY A 152 4.77 -7.05 -7.22
C GLY A 152 3.32 -7.08 -6.75
N TYR A 153 2.80 -6.00 -6.15
CA TYR A 153 1.37 -5.89 -5.87
C TYR A 153 0.58 -5.77 -7.17
N THR A 154 -0.61 -6.38 -7.22
CA THR A 154 -1.56 -6.13 -8.30
C THR A 154 -2.40 -4.91 -7.95
N ILE A 155 -2.51 -3.96 -8.89
CA ILE A 155 -3.26 -2.71 -8.70
C ILE A 155 -4.56 -2.78 -9.51
N PRO A 156 -5.75 -2.73 -8.88
CA PRO A 156 -7.01 -2.74 -9.62
C PRO A 156 -7.30 -1.37 -10.27
N PRO A 157 -8.33 -1.28 -11.14
CA PRO A 157 -8.85 0.00 -11.58
C PRO A 157 -9.28 0.86 -10.38
N GLN A 158 -9.03 2.17 -10.43
CA GLN A 158 -9.40 3.13 -9.38
C GLN A 158 -8.90 2.70 -7.99
N ALA A 159 -7.62 2.33 -7.90
CA ALA A 159 -6.96 1.90 -6.65
C ALA A 159 -6.58 3.06 -5.71
N ASP A 160 -6.91 4.30 -6.07
CA ASP A 160 -6.73 5.50 -5.27
C ASP A 160 -8.07 6.15 -4.91
N ALA A 161 -8.11 6.75 -3.73
CA ALA A 161 -9.12 7.74 -3.38
C ALA A 161 -8.52 8.84 -2.51
N GLY A 162 -9.18 9.99 -2.45
CA GLY A 162 -8.66 11.09 -1.66
C GLY A 162 -9.62 12.24 -1.47
N TRP A 163 -9.20 13.18 -0.64
CA TRP A 163 -9.88 14.45 -0.42
C TRP A 163 -8.90 15.61 -0.46
N ILE A 164 -9.33 16.70 -1.10
CA ILE A 164 -8.68 18.02 -1.05
C ILE A 164 -9.75 19.07 -0.84
N GLY A 165 -9.37 20.17 -0.19
CA GLY A 165 -10.16 21.38 -0.10
C GLY A 165 -10.01 22.26 -1.34
N GLU A 166 -10.57 23.47 -1.25
CA GLU A 166 -10.31 24.53 -2.22
C GLU A 166 -8.84 24.99 -2.13
N ALA A 167 -8.30 25.45 -3.26
CA ALA A 167 -6.94 26.00 -3.30
C ALA A 167 -6.77 27.13 -2.26
N GLY A 168 -5.73 27.03 -1.42
CA GLY A 168 -5.46 27.90 -0.29
C GLY A 168 -5.24 27.13 1.03
N PRO A 169 -5.03 27.86 2.14
CA PRO A 169 -4.74 27.28 3.46
C PRO A 169 -5.99 26.72 4.16
N GLY A 170 -6.98 26.27 3.39
CA GLY A 170 -8.31 25.89 3.87
C GLY A 170 -8.30 24.78 4.92
N PRO A 171 -9.46 24.45 5.51
CA PRO A 171 -9.59 23.40 6.51
C PRO A 171 -9.10 22.04 5.97
N SER A 172 -8.63 21.17 6.85
CA SER A 172 -8.30 19.78 6.51
C SER A 172 -9.53 18.88 6.60
N TYR A 173 -9.41 17.65 6.10
CA TYR A 173 -10.52 16.69 5.98
C TYR A 173 -11.41 16.57 7.22
N LEU A 174 -10.87 16.39 8.43
CA LEU A 174 -11.64 16.25 9.67
C LEU A 174 -11.97 17.57 10.37
N ASP A 175 -11.48 18.71 9.86
CA ASP A 175 -11.70 19.98 10.51
C ASP A 175 -13.18 20.39 10.41
N PRO A 176 -13.75 21.03 11.45
CA PRO A 176 -15.14 21.49 11.40
C PRO A 176 -15.38 22.41 10.21
N GLY A 177 -16.40 22.08 9.40
CA GLY A 177 -16.78 22.88 8.24
C GLY A 177 -15.92 22.65 6.99
N SER A 178 -15.02 21.65 6.99
CA SER A 178 -14.26 21.27 5.79
C SER A 178 -15.13 20.73 4.65
N GLY A 179 -16.28 20.13 4.99
CA GLY A 179 -17.10 19.34 4.07
C GLY A 179 -16.44 18.04 3.62
N GLY A 180 -15.33 17.63 4.28
CA GLY A 180 -14.54 16.46 3.95
C GLY A 180 -15.32 15.15 4.11
N PRO A 181 -15.77 14.81 5.32
CA PRO A 181 -16.46 13.55 5.58
C PRO A 181 -17.79 13.44 4.84
N GLU A 182 -18.40 14.58 4.47
CA GLU A 182 -19.65 14.64 3.72
C GLU A 182 -19.44 14.66 2.20
N ASN A 183 -18.20 14.75 1.70
CA ASN A 183 -17.94 14.90 0.28
C ASN A 183 -18.33 13.64 -0.52
N ASP A 184 -19.38 13.75 -1.34
CA ASP A 184 -19.91 12.62 -2.13
C ASP A 184 -18.86 12.01 -3.08
N PHE A 185 -18.03 12.83 -3.72
CA PHE A 185 -17.01 12.36 -4.65
C PHE A 185 -15.93 11.53 -3.93
N THR A 186 -15.43 12.02 -2.79
CA THR A 186 -14.49 11.28 -1.93
C THR A 186 -15.13 10.00 -1.41
N ASN A 187 -16.36 10.05 -0.90
CA ASN A 187 -17.03 8.89 -0.33
C ASN A 187 -17.31 7.80 -1.38
N ARG A 188 -17.78 8.20 -2.57
CA ARG A 188 -18.01 7.28 -3.70
C ARG A 188 -16.71 6.63 -4.16
N ASN A 189 -15.66 7.41 -4.40
CA ASN A 189 -14.40 6.85 -4.90
C ASN A 189 -13.68 6.02 -3.84
N THR A 190 -13.74 6.39 -2.56
CA THR A 190 -13.24 5.55 -1.46
C THR A 190 -13.98 4.22 -1.44
N THR A 191 -15.31 4.24 -1.56
CA THR A 191 -16.12 3.02 -1.64
C THR A 191 -15.73 2.15 -2.83
N PHE A 192 -15.60 2.73 -4.04
CA PHE A 192 -15.23 1.98 -5.24
C PHE A 192 -13.83 1.39 -5.15
N MET A 193 -12.86 2.18 -4.69
CA MET A 193 -11.50 1.72 -4.44
C MET A 193 -11.50 0.54 -3.46
N THR A 194 -12.18 0.67 -2.32
CA THR A 194 -12.27 -0.42 -1.32
C THR A 194 -12.83 -1.70 -1.91
N TRP A 195 -13.94 -1.63 -2.65
CA TRP A 195 -14.54 -2.81 -3.28
C TRP A 195 -13.64 -3.42 -4.37
N ASN A 196 -12.98 -2.60 -5.17
CA ASN A 196 -12.05 -3.07 -6.20
C ASN A 196 -10.85 -3.80 -5.58
N LEU A 197 -10.31 -3.31 -4.46
CA LEU A 197 -9.25 -4.02 -3.72
C LEU A 197 -9.75 -5.38 -3.21
N MET A 198 -10.94 -5.41 -2.58
CA MET A 198 -11.52 -6.64 -2.04
C MET A 198 -11.80 -7.68 -3.13
N HIS A 199 -12.39 -7.26 -4.25
CA HIS A 199 -12.70 -8.16 -5.35
C HIS A 199 -11.45 -8.74 -6.00
N LEU A 200 -10.43 -7.92 -6.21
CA LEU A 200 -9.19 -8.40 -6.80
C LEU A 200 -8.42 -9.31 -5.83
N ALA A 201 -8.38 -9.00 -4.54
CA ALA A 201 -7.73 -9.84 -3.54
C ALA A 201 -8.40 -11.20 -3.44
N ARG A 202 -9.75 -11.23 -3.48
CA ARG A 202 -10.51 -12.48 -3.56
C ARG A 202 -10.18 -13.27 -4.82
N ALA A 203 -10.12 -12.60 -5.97
CA ALA A 203 -9.80 -13.26 -7.23
C ALA A 203 -8.39 -13.87 -7.22
N LEU A 204 -7.39 -13.17 -6.68
CA LEU A 204 -6.04 -13.72 -6.53
C LEU A 204 -6.03 -14.92 -5.57
N LYS A 205 -6.70 -14.80 -4.42
CA LYS A 205 -6.73 -15.88 -3.42
C LYS A 205 -7.46 -17.13 -3.92
N ASP A 206 -8.50 -16.98 -4.74
CA ASP A 206 -9.20 -18.10 -5.38
C ASP A 206 -8.35 -18.78 -6.48
N ASN A 207 -7.37 -18.08 -7.04
CA ASN A 207 -6.49 -18.58 -8.11
C ASN A 207 -5.08 -18.95 -7.62
N ASP A 208 -4.84 -18.96 -6.31
CA ASP A 208 -3.50 -19.20 -5.72
C ASP A 208 -2.44 -18.19 -6.21
N GLY A 209 -2.84 -16.92 -6.31
CA GLY A 209 -1.97 -15.81 -6.70
C GLY A 209 -1.91 -15.54 -8.21
N ILE A 210 -0.77 -15.00 -8.67
CA ILE A 210 -0.49 -14.78 -10.09
C ILE A 210 0.21 -16.04 -10.62
N PRO A 211 -0.19 -16.60 -11.79
CA PRO A 211 0.47 -17.75 -12.37
C PRO A 211 2.00 -17.58 -12.43
N ALA A 212 2.73 -18.58 -11.94
CA ALA A 212 4.18 -18.52 -11.77
C ALA A 212 4.97 -18.69 -13.07
N HIS A 213 4.43 -19.41 -14.04
CA HIS A 213 5.16 -19.63 -15.30
C HIS A 213 5.49 -18.29 -15.98
N GLY A 214 6.78 -18.06 -16.26
CA GLY A 214 7.26 -16.85 -16.95
C GLY A 214 7.75 -15.72 -16.03
N ASN A 215 7.53 -15.80 -14.72
CA ASN A 215 7.91 -14.74 -13.77
C ASN A 215 8.64 -15.25 -12.52
N GLN A 216 9.32 -16.39 -12.64
CA GLN A 216 10.12 -16.98 -11.57
C GLN A 216 11.58 -16.57 -11.69
N ARG A 217 12.06 -15.80 -10.72
CA ARG A 217 13.45 -15.35 -10.67
C ARG A 217 14.41 -16.51 -10.40
N SER A 218 14.03 -17.44 -9.52
CA SER A 218 14.83 -18.62 -9.17
C SER A 218 15.11 -19.50 -10.39
N GLU A 219 14.09 -19.81 -11.19
CA GLU A 219 14.22 -20.60 -12.42
C GLU A 219 15.05 -19.87 -13.49
N TRP A 220 14.86 -18.55 -13.61
CA TRP A 220 15.70 -17.74 -14.49
C TRP A 220 17.18 -17.83 -14.10
N ASP A 221 17.49 -17.68 -12.81
CA ASP A 221 18.86 -17.79 -12.31
C ASP A 221 19.43 -19.21 -12.46
N ALA A 222 18.57 -20.24 -12.49
CA ALA A 222 18.93 -21.63 -12.80
C ALA A 222 19.14 -21.93 -14.30
N GLY A 223 18.94 -20.93 -15.16
CA GLY A 223 19.18 -21.05 -16.61
C GLY A 223 17.94 -21.26 -17.47
N CYS A 224 16.74 -21.34 -16.87
CA CYS A 224 15.50 -21.36 -17.64
C CYS A 224 15.31 -20.01 -18.36
N ARG A 225 14.84 -20.08 -19.61
CA ARG A 225 14.55 -18.91 -20.44
C ARG A 225 13.14 -19.09 -20.98
N PHE A 226 12.17 -18.51 -20.28
CA PHE A 226 10.73 -18.60 -20.58
C PHE A 226 10.43 -17.97 -21.95
N ASP A 227 10.43 -18.79 -22.99
CA ASP A 227 10.26 -18.38 -24.39
C ASP A 227 11.29 -17.35 -24.90
N PHE A 228 12.30 -17.02 -24.09
CA PHE A 228 13.40 -16.14 -24.48
C PHE A 228 14.47 -16.95 -25.20
N GLU A 229 14.85 -16.55 -26.41
CA GLU A 229 15.88 -17.25 -27.18
C GLU A 229 17.16 -17.40 -26.35
N ASN A 230 17.62 -18.64 -26.17
CA ASN A 230 18.89 -18.92 -25.50
C ASN A 230 20.00 -18.98 -26.56
N PRO A 231 20.86 -17.96 -26.70
CA PRO A 231 21.90 -17.93 -27.73
C PRO A 231 23.01 -18.97 -27.53
N GLU A 232 23.08 -19.64 -26.37
CA GLU A 232 24.12 -20.65 -26.07
C GLU A 232 23.72 -22.09 -26.47
N TYR A 233 22.49 -22.31 -26.94
CA TYR A 233 22.06 -23.59 -27.52
C TYR A 233 21.60 -23.38 -28.97
N ARG A 234 22.58 -23.28 -29.88
CA ARG A 234 22.43 -23.61 -31.31
C ARG A 234 23.38 -24.72 -31.69
#